data_AF-A0A2K0TJ63-F1
#
_entry.id   AF-A0A2K0TJ63-F1
#
_cell.length_a   1.000
_cell.length_b   1.000
_cell.length_c   1.000
_cell.angle_alpha   90.00
_cell.angle_beta   90.00
_cell.angle_gamma   90.00
#
_symmetry.space_group_name_H-M   'P 1'
#
loop_
_entity.id
_entity.type
_entity.pdbx_description
1 polymer ?
#
loop_
_entity_poly.entity_id
_entity_poly.type
_entity_poly.pdbx_seq_one_letter_code
_entity_poly.pdbx_strand_id
1 'polypeptide(L)'
;MASKFTVYTCGGSQWAQVSHLALAEKGIAENEYDVKEVDLFAADNFNPEYLKVNPNGTVPSITSPSLDKNIIESVDVVRWIDGLKGERTLVPADAAAKSKAQAIIDLVHSFDGRTDTVLFNARNDEEMNAKRGTGFKDYLVNRQNRLIKEKEANPGHPFYGPKILDNGSLAKFYTEPIGEEHKQFYRETDEAMKIWATELERLDSLLVLPYAVGNSVTEADIHVTTWLSHAMWGVGSDLTQIQNFDTLEKFIQKSAPDFKFGKKTREWWANITATESFKKVFPQLH
;
A
#
# COMPACT_ATOMS: atom_id res chain seq x y z
N MET A 1 25.75 -8.43 20.12
CA MET A 1 25.06 -8.40 18.81
C MET A 1 23.64 -7.96 19.08
N ALA A 2 23.11 -6.99 18.33
CA ALA A 2 21.67 -6.66 18.43
C ALA A 2 20.88 -7.95 18.14
N SER A 3 19.78 -8.19 18.86
CA SER A 3 18.92 -9.33 18.56
C SER A 3 18.38 -9.18 17.14
N LYS A 4 18.66 -10.16 16.29
CA LYS A 4 18.16 -10.22 14.91
C LYS A 4 16.63 -10.19 14.94
N PHE A 5 16.03 -9.34 14.12
CA PHE A 5 14.58 -9.22 13.98
C PHE A 5 14.13 -9.77 12.63
N THR A 6 12.85 -10.12 12.50
CA THR A 6 12.27 -10.63 11.25
C THR A 6 11.24 -9.65 10.72
N VAL A 7 11.34 -9.34 9.43
CA VAL A 7 10.35 -8.58 8.67
C VAL A 7 9.50 -9.56 7.87
N TYR A 8 8.20 -9.57 8.16
CA TYR A 8 7.20 -10.27 7.37
C TYR A 8 6.74 -9.34 6.25
N THR A 9 6.88 -9.78 5.01
CA THR A 9 6.68 -8.93 3.82
C THR A 9 5.94 -9.67 2.72
N CYS A 10 5.53 -8.94 1.69
CA CYS A 10 5.11 -9.52 0.42
C CYS A 10 5.52 -8.59 -0.71
N GLY A 11 6.17 -9.14 -1.74
CA GLY A 11 6.60 -8.36 -2.91
C GLY A 11 5.46 -7.52 -3.50
N GLY A 12 4.27 -8.12 -3.63
CA GLY A 12 3.06 -7.51 -4.21
C GLY A 12 2.28 -6.55 -3.30
N SER A 13 2.84 -6.13 -2.16
CA SER A 13 2.14 -5.24 -1.20
C SER A 13 2.82 -3.89 -1.08
N GLN A 14 2.11 -2.81 -1.40
CA GLN A 14 2.62 -1.45 -1.21
C GLN A 14 3.08 -1.20 0.21
N TRP A 15 2.28 -1.61 1.21
CA TRP A 15 2.59 -1.34 2.59
C TRP A 15 3.75 -2.19 3.07
N ALA A 16 3.98 -3.37 2.51
CA ALA A 16 5.16 -4.15 2.84
C ALA A 16 6.46 -3.48 2.36
N GLN A 17 6.41 -2.65 1.31
CA GLN A 17 7.58 -1.94 0.80
C GLN A 17 8.05 -0.79 1.70
N VAL A 18 7.21 -0.32 2.64
CA VAL A 18 7.61 0.76 3.56
C VAL A 18 8.74 0.31 4.49
N SER A 19 8.77 -0.97 4.87
CA SER A 19 9.84 -1.51 5.71
C SER A 19 11.15 -1.58 4.94
N HIS A 20 11.10 -2.02 3.69
CA HIS A 20 12.28 -2.10 2.81
C HIS A 20 12.87 -0.72 2.53
N LEU A 21 12.04 0.29 2.22
CA LEU A 21 12.50 1.67 2.09
C LEU A 21 13.09 2.21 3.39
N ALA A 22 12.43 2.02 4.53
CA ALA A 22 12.93 2.49 5.82
C ALA A 22 14.27 1.85 6.19
N LEU A 23 14.43 0.53 5.99
CA LEU A 23 15.69 -0.19 6.21
C LEU A 23 16.81 0.32 5.31
N ALA A 24 16.50 0.55 4.02
CA ALA A 24 17.46 1.09 3.06
C ALA A 24 17.88 2.52 3.42
N GLU A 25 16.94 3.39 3.81
CA GLU A 25 17.23 4.77 4.22
C GLU A 25 18.06 4.84 5.52
N LYS A 26 17.81 3.91 6.45
CA LYS A 26 18.58 3.76 7.69
C LYS A 26 19.93 3.06 7.49
N GLY A 27 20.22 2.55 6.29
CA GLY A 27 21.45 1.84 5.98
C GLY A 27 21.62 0.54 6.77
N ILE A 28 20.51 -0.11 7.16
CA ILE A 28 20.56 -1.37 7.90
C ILE A 28 21.02 -2.48 6.95
N ALA A 29 22.10 -3.17 7.30
CA ALA A 29 22.64 -4.23 6.46
C ALA A 29 21.71 -5.46 6.46
N GLU A 30 21.61 -6.13 5.31
CA GLU A 30 20.69 -7.27 5.09
C GLU A 30 20.98 -8.48 5.99
N ASN A 31 22.20 -8.59 6.53
CA ASN A 31 22.55 -9.64 7.49
C ASN A 31 22.08 -9.35 8.92
N GLU A 32 21.55 -8.15 9.20
CA GLU A 32 21.07 -7.74 10.53
C GLU A 32 19.61 -8.11 10.80
N TYR A 33 18.87 -8.55 9.78
CA TYR A 33 17.47 -8.98 9.90
C TYR A 33 17.18 -10.19 9.00
N ASP A 34 16.07 -10.85 9.28
CA ASP A 34 15.51 -11.89 8.42
C ASP A 34 14.31 -11.35 7.65
N VAL A 35 14.10 -11.84 6.43
CA VAL A 35 12.91 -11.56 5.63
C VAL A 35 12.10 -12.84 5.53
N LYS A 36 10.80 -12.75 5.82
CA LYS A 36 9.84 -13.84 5.66
C LYS A 36 8.71 -13.41 4.73
N GLU A 37 8.65 -14.04 3.57
CA GLU A 37 7.58 -13.82 2.60
C GLU A 37 6.26 -14.40 3.12
N VAL A 38 5.20 -13.62 2.98
CA VAL A 38 3.81 -14.01 3.22
C VAL A 38 3.04 -13.81 1.93
N ASP A 39 2.84 -14.89 1.17
CA ASP A 39 2.23 -14.83 -0.15
C ASP A 39 0.75 -14.42 -0.07
N LEU A 40 0.45 -13.18 -0.48
CA LEU A 40 -0.91 -12.65 -0.49
C LEU A 40 -1.80 -13.27 -1.58
N PHE A 41 -1.21 -13.74 -2.69
CA PHE A 41 -1.92 -14.45 -3.76
C PHE A 41 -2.35 -15.85 -3.31
N ALA A 42 -1.51 -16.53 -2.54
CA ALA A 42 -1.85 -17.79 -1.88
C ALA A 42 -2.73 -17.60 -0.62
N ALA A 43 -3.01 -16.34 -0.26
CA ALA A 43 -3.76 -15.96 0.93
C ALA A 43 -3.12 -16.43 2.24
N ASP A 44 -1.78 -16.51 2.29
CA ASP A 44 -1.04 -16.98 3.47
C ASP A 44 -1.09 -16.01 4.64
N ASN A 45 -1.47 -14.75 4.39
CA ASN A 45 -1.81 -13.81 5.45
C ASN A 45 -3.04 -14.23 6.28
N PHE A 46 -3.81 -15.22 5.82
CA PHE A 46 -4.92 -15.80 6.57
C PHE A 46 -4.56 -17.11 7.26
N ASN A 47 -3.31 -17.56 7.17
CA ASN A 47 -2.86 -18.75 7.87
C ASN A 47 -2.97 -18.53 9.40
N PRO A 48 -3.57 -19.45 10.18
CA PRO A 48 -3.65 -19.33 11.63
C PRO A 48 -2.30 -19.04 12.32
N GLU A 49 -1.19 -19.59 11.81
CA GLU A 49 0.13 -19.32 12.37
C GLU A 49 0.60 -17.89 12.11
N TYR A 50 0.28 -17.33 10.95
CA TYR A 50 0.59 -15.92 10.66
C TYR A 50 -0.35 -14.96 11.40
N LEU A 51 -1.61 -15.33 11.63
CA LEU A 51 -2.54 -14.52 12.43
C LEU A 51 -2.10 -14.38 13.90
N LYS A 52 -1.25 -15.28 14.42
CA LYS A 52 -0.56 -15.10 15.71
C LYS A 52 0.50 -14.00 15.66
N VAL A 53 1.09 -13.76 14.47
CA VAL A 53 2.04 -12.66 14.24
C VAL A 53 1.28 -11.35 14.08
N ASN A 54 0.33 -11.32 13.14
CA ASN A 54 -0.52 -10.17 12.86
C ASN A 54 -2.00 -10.58 12.80
N PRO A 55 -2.79 -10.30 13.86
CA PRO A 55 -4.22 -10.62 13.90
C PRO A 55 -5.07 -9.91 12.84
N ASN A 56 -4.56 -8.82 12.23
CA ASN A 56 -5.24 -8.11 11.14
C ASN A 56 -5.12 -8.86 9.80
N GLY A 57 -4.26 -9.87 9.72
CA GLY A 57 -4.02 -10.62 8.48
C GLY A 57 -3.48 -9.72 7.37
N THR A 58 -2.59 -8.78 7.71
CA THR A 58 -1.95 -7.83 6.79
C THR A 58 -0.43 -7.92 6.89
N VAL A 59 0.28 -7.36 5.92
CA VAL A 59 1.73 -7.14 5.93
C VAL A 59 2.00 -5.63 5.76
N PRO A 60 3.12 -5.09 6.27
CA PRO A 60 4.25 -5.77 6.90
C PRO A 60 4.02 -6.10 8.38
N SER A 61 4.92 -6.88 8.97
CA SER A 61 5.03 -7.00 10.43
C SER A 61 6.46 -7.22 10.87
N ILE A 62 6.80 -6.85 12.10
CA ILE A 62 8.11 -7.08 12.70
C ILE A 62 7.98 -7.91 13.97
N THR A 63 8.82 -8.94 14.07
CA THR A 63 9.04 -9.70 15.30
C THR A 63 10.50 -9.59 15.72
N SER A 64 10.77 -9.49 17.03
CA SER A 64 12.12 -9.49 17.57
C SER A 64 12.10 -10.12 18.97
N PRO A 65 13.16 -10.84 19.39
CA PRO A 65 13.31 -11.25 20.79
C PRO A 65 13.27 -10.09 21.80
N SER A 66 13.56 -8.87 21.36
CA SER A 66 13.53 -7.66 22.17
C SER A 66 12.18 -6.94 22.20
N LEU A 67 11.17 -7.45 21.48
CA LEU A 67 9.84 -6.85 21.42
C LEU A 67 8.87 -7.62 22.31
N ASP A 68 8.20 -6.92 23.22
CA ASP A 68 7.10 -7.49 24.02
C ASP A 68 5.88 -7.83 23.16
N LYS A 69 5.68 -7.06 22.08
CA LYS A 69 4.61 -7.23 21.10
C LYS A 69 5.14 -7.01 19.69
N ASN A 70 4.63 -7.79 18.75
CA ASN A 70 4.93 -7.62 17.33
C ASN A 70 4.45 -6.25 16.86
N ILE A 71 5.20 -5.64 15.95
CA ILE A 71 4.77 -4.41 15.28
C ILE A 71 4.02 -4.81 14.02
N ILE A 72 2.76 -4.39 13.89
CA ILE A 72 1.83 -4.91 12.87
C ILE A 72 1.23 -3.84 11.96
N GLU A 73 1.43 -2.57 12.31
CA GLU A 73 0.99 -1.42 11.52
C GLU A 73 2.15 -0.82 10.75
N SER A 74 1.93 -0.52 9.47
CA SER A 74 2.97 -0.04 8.55
C SER A 74 3.66 1.25 9.03
N VAL A 75 2.91 2.18 9.62
CA VAL A 75 3.45 3.41 10.21
C VAL A 75 4.34 3.11 11.41
N ASP A 76 3.88 2.24 12.31
CA ASP A 76 4.66 1.85 13.49
C ASP A 76 5.90 1.04 13.11
N VAL A 77 5.84 0.26 12.02
CA VAL A 77 7.00 -0.44 11.44
C VAL A 77 8.09 0.55 11.04
N VAL A 78 7.75 1.62 10.30
CA VAL A 78 8.72 2.66 9.91
C VAL A 78 9.30 3.34 11.15
N ARG A 79 8.46 3.69 12.12
CA ARG A 79 8.90 4.35 13.37
C ARG A 79 9.79 3.47 14.24
N TRP A 80 9.50 2.16 14.30
CA TRP A 80 10.34 1.21 15.01
C TRP A 80 11.71 1.06 14.33
N ILE A 81 11.74 0.98 13.00
CA ILE A 81 12.98 0.96 12.21
C ILE A 81 13.77 2.26 12.42
N ASP A 82 13.08 3.41 12.50
CA ASP A 82 13.73 4.69 12.76
C ASP A 82 14.44 4.74 14.12
N GLY A 83 13.87 4.06 15.13
CA GLY A 83 14.48 3.91 16.46
C GLY A 83 15.69 2.98 16.51
N LEU A 84 16.00 2.25 15.44
CA LEU A 84 17.23 1.47 15.35
C LEU A 84 18.46 2.39 15.22
N LYS A 85 19.63 1.81 15.51
CA LYS A 85 20.94 2.47 15.36
C LYS A 85 21.07 3.19 14.02
N GLY A 86 21.72 4.35 14.01
CA GLY A 86 21.98 5.15 12.80
C GLY A 86 21.84 6.64 13.08
N GLU A 87 22.58 7.46 12.33
CA GLU A 87 22.57 8.93 12.49
C GLU A 87 21.35 9.59 11.84
N ARG A 88 20.75 8.92 10.85
CA ARG A 88 19.60 9.44 10.13
C ARG A 88 18.30 9.16 10.89
N THR A 89 17.46 10.18 11.01
CA THR A 89 16.08 10.05 11.50
C THR A 89 15.09 10.18 10.36
N LEU A 90 14.05 9.36 10.38
CA LEU A 90 12.94 9.36 9.42
C LEU A 90 11.73 10.12 9.99
N VAL A 91 11.52 10.07 11.30
CA VAL A 91 10.49 10.87 11.97
C VAL A 91 11.05 12.28 12.22
N PRO A 92 10.41 13.34 11.70
CA PRO A 92 10.88 14.71 11.93
C PRO A 92 10.85 15.08 13.42
N ALA A 93 11.93 15.73 13.88
CA ALA A 93 12.01 16.26 15.25
C ALA A 93 11.24 17.59 15.42
N ASP A 94 11.24 18.43 14.39
CA ASP A 94 10.49 19.69 14.38
C ASP A 94 8.97 19.43 14.39
N ALA A 95 8.25 20.15 15.25
CA ALA A 95 6.82 19.92 15.45
C ALA A 95 5.98 20.25 14.21
N ALA A 96 6.35 21.30 13.45
CA ALA A 96 5.61 21.68 12.25
C ALA A 96 5.84 20.68 11.11
N ALA A 97 7.09 20.24 10.93
CA ALA A 97 7.44 19.18 9.98
C ALA A 97 6.73 17.86 10.33
N LYS A 98 6.71 17.48 11.61
CA LYS A 98 6.02 16.28 12.09
C LYS A 98 4.51 16.34 11.85
N SER A 99 3.88 17.49 12.10
CA SER A 99 2.45 17.68 11.85
C SER A 99 2.10 17.57 10.35
N LYS A 100 2.91 18.15 9.47
CA LYS A 100 2.75 17.98 8.02
C LYS A 100 2.98 16.54 7.57
N ALA A 101 4.00 15.86 8.11
CA ALA A 101 4.30 14.48 7.77
C ALA A 101 3.13 13.58 8.15
N GLN A 102 2.56 13.76 9.34
CA GLN A 102 1.38 13.02 9.77
C GLN A 102 0.18 13.30 8.87
N ALA A 103 -0.08 14.54 8.47
CA ALA A 103 -1.20 14.87 7.58
C ALA A 103 -1.07 14.19 6.20
N ILE A 104 0.16 14.03 5.69
CA ILE A 104 0.45 13.29 4.45
C ILE A 104 0.23 11.79 4.65
N ILE A 105 0.70 11.23 5.77
CA ILE A 105 0.51 9.81 6.12
C ILE A 105 -0.99 9.50 6.27
N ASP A 106 -1.73 10.33 7.00
CA ASP A 106 -3.17 10.17 7.21
C ASP A 106 -3.93 10.19 5.88
N LEU A 107 -3.50 11.03 4.93
CA LEU A 107 -4.08 11.10 3.58
C LEU A 107 -3.92 9.76 2.85
N VAL A 108 -2.70 9.24 2.74
CA VAL A 108 -2.43 8.02 1.95
C VAL A 108 -2.95 6.74 2.61
N HIS A 109 -3.14 6.75 3.93
CA HIS A 109 -3.77 5.66 4.69
C HIS A 109 -5.28 5.82 4.86
N SER A 110 -5.86 6.93 4.40
CA SER A 110 -7.30 7.15 4.49
C SER A 110 -8.08 6.15 3.63
N PHE A 111 -9.35 5.94 3.99
CA PHE A 111 -10.27 5.19 3.16
C PHE A 111 -10.35 5.80 1.76
N ASP A 112 -10.47 7.12 1.67
CA ASP A 112 -10.59 7.85 0.41
C ASP A 112 -9.33 7.82 -0.44
N GLY A 113 -8.15 7.64 0.18
CA GLY A 113 -6.86 7.50 -0.51
C GLY A 113 -6.53 6.07 -0.93
N ARG A 114 -7.33 5.06 -0.61
CA ARG A 114 -6.94 3.65 -0.84
C ARG A 114 -6.68 3.32 -2.32
N THR A 115 -5.57 2.64 -2.59
CA THR A 115 -5.25 2.15 -3.94
C THR A 115 -6.15 0.98 -4.39
N ASP A 116 -6.85 0.32 -3.46
CA ASP A 116 -7.78 -0.76 -3.78
C ASP A 116 -8.87 -0.32 -4.76
N THR A 117 -9.32 0.94 -4.67
CA THR A 117 -10.24 1.54 -5.64
C THR A 117 -9.65 1.52 -7.06
N VAL A 118 -8.35 1.82 -7.20
CA VAL A 118 -7.65 1.80 -8.48
C VAL A 118 -7.48 0.36 -8.98
N LEU A 119 -7.07 -0.55 -8.09
CA LEU A 119 -6.73 -1.93 -8.43
C LEU A 119 -7.95 -2.79 -8.75
N PHE A 120 -9.00 -2.72 -7.94
CA PHE A 120 -10.09 -3.69 -7.97
C PHE A 120 -11.40 -3.16 -8.53
N ASN A 121 -11.64 -1.85 -8.46
CA ASN A 121 -12.94 -1.31 -8.84
C ASN A 121 -13.04 -0.94 -10.31
N ALA A 122 -14.26 -0.90 -10.83
CA ALA A 122 -14.57 -0.57 -12.22
C ALA A 122 -15.67 0.50 -12.30
N ARG A 123 -15.71 1.27 -13.39
CA ARG A 123 -16.75 2.30 -13.63
C ARG A 123 -17.78 1.90 -14.69
N ASN A 124 -17.57 0.78 -15.37
CA ASN A 124 -18.45 0.26 -16.40
C ASN A 124 -18.13 -1.22 -16.68
N ASP A 125 -18.95 -1.84 -17.54
CA ASP A 125 -18.83 -3.25 -17.92
C ASP A 125 -17.51 -3.58 -18.63
N GLU A 126 -16.98 -2.66 -19.44
CA GLU A 126 -15.71 -2.86 -20.13
C GLU A 126 -14.56 -2.98 -19.13
N GLU A 127 -14.46 -2.03 -18.18
CA GLU A 127 -13.45 -2.07 -17.13
C GLU A 127 -13.62 -3.29 -16.23
N MET A 128 -14.86 -3.67 -15.90
CA MET A 128 -15.12 -4.85 -15.06
C MET A 128 -14.69 -6.14 -15.78
N ASN A 129 -15.03 -6.28 -17.07
CA ASN A 129 -14.62 -7.43 -17.86
C ASN A 129 -13.11 -7.48 -18.07
N ALA A 130 -12.45 -6.34 -18.29
CA ALA A 130 -11.00 -6.26 -18.35
C ALA A 130 -10.35 -6.74 -17.04
N LYS A 131 -10.86 -6.28 -15.89
CA LYS A 131 -10.36 -6.71 -14.56
C LYS A 131 -10.63 -8.18 -14.27
N ARG A 132 -11.75 -8.74 -14.72
CA ARG A 132 -12.02 -10.19 -14.63
C ARG A 132 -11.06 -11.03 -15.47
N GLY A 133 -10.47 -10.45 -16.51
CA GLY A 133 -9.47 -11.08 -17.36
C GLY A 133 -8.04 -11.07 -16.80
N THR A 134 -7.81 -10.41 -15.66
CA THR A 134 -6.50 -10.42 -14.98
C THR A 134 -6.46 -11.45 -13.85
N GLY A 135 -5.26 -11.66 -13.28
CA GLY A 135 -5.08 -12.52 -12.10
C GLY A 135 -5.81 -12.06 -10.83
N PHE A 136 -6.44 -10.87 -10.82
CA PHE A 136 -7.16 -10.39 -9.65
C PHE A 136 -8.46 -11.16 -9.37
N LYS A 137 -9.07 -11.77 -10.40
CA LYS A 137 -10.19 -12.67 -10.18
C LYS A 137 -9.75 -13.88 -9.34
N ASP A 138 -8.65 -14.52 -9.74
CA ASP A 138 -8.11 -15.68 -9.04
C ASP A 138 -7.62 -15.29 -7.65
N TYR A 139 -6.98 -14.13 -7.49
CA TYR A 139 -6.61 -13.57 -6.20
C TYR A 139 -7.81 -13.51 -5.23
N LEU A 140 -8.92 -12.90 -5.64
CA LEU A 140 -10.11 -12.74 -4.79
C LEU A 140 -10.81 -14.07 -4.48
N VAL A 141 -10.91 -14.97 -5.47
CA VAL A 141 -11.53 -16.28 -5.32
C VAL A 141 -10.69 -17.20 -4.42
N ASN A 142 -9.36 -17.24 -4.61
CA ASN A 142 -8.46 -18.04 -3.78
C ASN A 142 -8.51 -17.58 -2.33
N ARG A 143 -8.55 -16.27 -2.10
CA ARG A 143 -8.74 -15.68 -0.77
C ARG A 143 -10.07 -16.09 -0.15
N GLN A 144 -11.16 -16.04 -0.91
CA GLN A 144 -12.48 -16.47 -0.43
C GLN A 144 -12.46 -17.95 -0.01
N ASN A 145 -11.89 -18.81 -0.85
CA ASN A 145 -11.77 -20.25 -0.59
C ASN A 145 -10.91 -20.53 0.64
N ARG A 146 -9.77 -19.83 0.78
CA ARG A 146 -8.90 -19.93 1.96
C ARG A 146 -9.64 -19.55 3.22
N LEU A 147 -10.35 -18.42 3.22
CA LEU A 147 -11.09 -17.93 4.38
C LEU A 147 -12.20 -18.91 4.83
N ILE A 148 -12.97 -19.46 3.89
CA ILE A 148 -14.01 -20.46 4.18
C ILE A 148 -13.39 -21.72 4.78
N LYS A 149 -12.35 -22.27 4.16
CA LYS A 149 -11.63 -23.45 4.64
C LYS A 149 -11.09 -23.25 6.06
N GLU A 150 -10.45 -22.11 6.33
CA GLU A 150 -9.89 -21.82 7.65
C GLU A 150 -10.98 -21.57 8.71
N LYS A 151 -12.13 -20.99 8.32
CA LYS A 151 -13.31 -20.86 9.21
C LYS A 151 -13.89 -22.22 9.58
N GLU A 152 -14.00 -23.14 8.64
CA GLU A 152 -14.46 -24.51 8.88
C GLU A 152 -13.52 -25.25 9.84
N ALA A 153 -12.21 -25.13 9.63
CA ALA A 153 -11.20 -25.72 10.50
C ALA A 153 -11.12 -25.03 11.88
N ASN A 154 -11.44 -23.73 11.96
CA ASN A 154 -11.35 -22.93 13.18
C ASN A 154 -12.65 -22.13 13.45
N PRO A 155 -13.78 -22.78 13.77
CA PRO A 155 -15.08 -22.10 13.83
C PRO A 155 -15.16 -20.97 14.85
N GLY A 156 -14.38 -21.04 15.93
CA GLY A 156 -14.35 -20.01 16.99
C GLY A 156 -13.40 -18.85 16.72
N HIS A 157 -12.57 -18.88 15.66
CA HIS A 157 -11.59 -17.83 15.42
C HIS A 157 -12.27 -16.54 14.96
N PRO A 158 -12.01 -15.37 15.61
CA PRO A 158 -12.77 -14.14 15.38
C PRO A 158 -12.50 -13.49 14.01
N PHE A 159 -11.33 -13.76 13.41
CA PHE A 159 -10.91 -13.16 12.14
C PHE A 159 -11.77 -13.59 10.94
N TYR A 160 -12.05 -14.89 10.80
CA TYR A 160 -12.52 -15.42 9.51
C TYR A 160 -13.95 -15.00 9.17
N GLY A 161 -14.86 -14.91 10.14
CA GLY A 161 -16.26 -14.55 9.87
C GLY A 161 -16.40 -13.17 9.21
N PRO A 162 -15.93 -12.09 9.86
CA PRO A 162 -15.91 -10.75 9.25
C PRO A 162 -15.13 -10.70 7.94
N LYS A 163 -13.97 -11.39 7.85
CA LYS A 163 -13.13 -11.35 6.66
C LYS A 163 -13.75 -12.05 5.44
N ILE A 164 -14.55 -13.10 5.66
CA ILE A 164 -15.37 -13.76 4.62
C ILE A 164 -16.35 -12.77 4.00
N LEU A 165 -17.00 -11.95 4.83
CA LEU A 165 -17.95 -10.93 4.37
C LEU A 165 -17.23 -9.82 3.60
N ASP A 166 -16.11 -9.34 4.15
CA ASP A 166 -15.29 -8.30 3.54
C ASP A 166 -14.77 -8.71 2.15
N ASN A 167 -14.04 -9.83 2.05
CA ASN A 167 -13.52 -10.32 0.77
C ASN A 167 -14.66 -10.67 -0.21
N GLY A 168 -15.75 -11.27 0.30
CA GLY A 168 -16.92 -11.64 -0.50
C GLY A 168 -17.64 -10.42 -1.11
N SER A 169 -17.65 -9.28 -0.40
CA SER A 169 -18.30 -8.05 -0.85
C SER A 169 -17.69 -7.49 -2.14
N LEU A 170 -16.40 -7.72 -2.36
CA LEU A 170 -15.69 -7.37 -3.59
C LEU A 170 -15.65 -8.54 -4.59
N ALA A 171 -15.39 -9.76 -4.11
CA ALA A 171 -15.24 -10.94 -4.96
C ALA A 171 -16.48 -11.23 -5.81
N LYS A 172 -17.68 -10.94 -5.30
CA LYS A 172 -18.94 -11.11 -6.06
C LYS A 172 -18.94 -10.34 -7.38
N PHE A 173 -18.35 -9.14 -7.43
CA PHE A 173 -18.29 -8.34 -8.66
C PHE A 173 -17.40 -8.98 -9.73
N TYR A 174 -16.51 -9.91 -9.35
CA TYR A 174 -15.65 -10.65 -10.26
C TYR A 174 -16.21 -11.99 -10.72
N THR A 175 -17.21 -12.53 -10.01
CA THR A 175 -17.72 -13.89 -10.24
C THR A 175 -19.17 -13.94 -10.72
N GLU A 176 -20.00 -12.98 -10.32
CA GLU A 176 -21.43 -12.96 -10.64
C GLU A 176 -21.72 -12.28 -12.00
N PRO A 177 -22.84 -12.61 -12.66
CA PRO A 177 -23.30 -11.88 -13.83
C PRO A 177 -23.45 -10.39 -13.53
N ILE A 178 -23.15 -9.54 -14.52
CA ILE A 178 -23.30 -8.08 -14.38
C ILE A 178 -24.80 -7.76 -14.20
N GLY A 179 -25.13 -7.03 -13.13
CA GLY A 179 -26.49 -6.65 -12.77
C GLY A 179 -26.61 -5.26 -12.15
N GLU A 180 -27.73 -4.99 -11.46
CA GLU A 180 -27.98 -3.68 -10.84
C GLU A 180 -26.97 -3.32 -9.73
N GLU A 181 -26.48 -4.33 -9.00
CA GLU A 181 -25.42 -4.10 -8.00
C GLU A 181 -24.11 -3.62 -8.64
N HIS A 182 -23.73 -4.15 -9.81
CA HIS A 182 -22.57 -3.66 -10.56
C HIS A 182 -22.76 -2.20 -10.97
N LYS A 183 -23.96 -1.83 -11.43
CA LYS A 183 -24.25 -0.44 -11.80
C LYS A 183 -24.13 0.51 -10.60
N GLN A 184 -24.53 0.06 -9.41
CA GLN A 184 -24.33 0.83 -8.18
C GLN A 184 -22.83 0.93 -7.82
N PHE A 185 -22.12 -0.20 -7.83
CA PHE A 185 -20.68 -0.25 -7.60
C PHE A 185 -19.88 0.66 -8.55
N TYR A 186 -20.29 0.75 -9.81
CA TYR A 186 -19.68 1.63 -10.79
C TYR A 186 -19.87 3.10 -10.46
N ARG A 187 -21.08 3.50 -10.04
CA ARG A 187 -21.34 4.88 -9.59
C ARG A 187 -20.52 5.24 -8.37
N GLU A 188 -20.46 4.35 -7.39
CA GLU A 188 -19.63 4.53 -6.18
C GLU A 188 -18.15 4.62 -6.52
N THR A 189 -17.69 3.85 -7.50
CA THR A 189 -16.31 3.91 -7.98
C THR A 189 -16.02 5.22 -8.68
N ASP A 190 -16.94 5.71 -9.52
CA ASP A 190 -16.79 7.01 -10.18
C ASP A 190 -16.68 8.17 -9.18
N GLU A 191 -17.53 8.18 -8.15
CA GLU A 191 -17.46 9.16 -7.06
C GLU A 191 -16.17 9.02 -6.25
N ALA A 192 -15.77 7.79 -5.90
CA ALA A 192 -14.52 7.54 -5.18
C ALA A 192 -13.29 8.03 -5.98
N MET A 193 -13.30 7.89 -7.31
CA MET A 193 -12.21 8.38 -8.16
C MET A 193 -12.14 9.91 -8.25
N LYS A 194 -13.27 10.63 -8.15
CA LYS A 194 -13.29 12.09 -8.04
C LYS A 194 -12.70 12.57 -6.71
N ILE A 195 -13.03 11.87 -5.62
CA ILE A 195 -12.45 12.13 -4.31
C ILE A 195 -10.94 11.83 -4.35
N TRP A 196 -10.53 10.73 -4.96
CA TRP A 196 -9.11 10.36 -5.10
C TRP A 196 -8.30 11.42 -5.86
N ALA A 197 -8.89 12.01 -6.92
CA ALA A 197 -8.30 13.15 -7.63
C ALA A 197 -8.09 14.36 -6.70
N THR A 198 -9.06 14.64 -5.83
CA THR A 198 -8.98 15.73 -4.85
C THR A 198 -7.92 15.47 -3.79
N GLU A 199 -7.77 14.22 -3.32
CA GLU A 199 -6.70 13.85 -2.38
C GLU A 199 -5.31 13.95 -3.02
N LEU A 200 -5.16 13.69 -4.32
CA LEU A 200 -3.90 13.94 -5.03
C LEU A 200 -3.56 15.43 -5.16
N GLU A 201 -4.55 16.29 -5.37
CA GLU A 201 -4.37 17.76 -5.32
C GLU A 201 -3.99 18.23 -3.91
N ARG A 202 -4.63 17.65 -2.89
CA ARG A 202 -4.31 17.90 -1.49
C ARG A 202 -2.89 17.46 -1.14
N LEU A 203 -2.46 16.29 -1.61
CA LEU A 203 -1.08 15.83 -1.48
C LEU A 203 -0.10 16.87 -2.04
N ASP A 204 -0.32 17.35 -3.28
CA ASP A 204 0.51 18.40 -3.89
C ASP A 204 0.60 19.65 -2.99
N SER A 205 -0.53 20.08 -2.42
CA SER A 205 -0.59 21.25 -1.54
C SER A 205 0.21 21.07 -0.23
N LEU A 206 0.28 19.84 0.29
CA LEU A 206 0.96 19.53 1.54
C LEU A 206 2.49 19.52 1.40
N LEU A 207 3.00 19.12 0.22
CA LEU A 207 4.43 18.99 -0.07
C LEU A 207 5.18 20.31 0.10
N VAL A 208 6.33 20.23 0.79
CA VAL A 208 7.23 21.38 1.05
C VAL A 208 8.39 21.45 0.06
N LEU A 209 8.89 20.30 -0.42
CA LEU A 209 10.05 20.13 -1.30
C LEU A 209 11.42 20.43 -0.63
N PRO A 210 12.53 19.83 -1.12
CA PRO A 210 12.60 18.82 -2.19
C PRO A 210 11.97 17.46 -1.84
N TYR A 211 11.84 17.14 -0.55
CA TYR A 211 11.13 15.98 -0.03
C TYR A 211 9.81 16.41 0.64
N ALA A 212 9.03 15.44 1.14
CA ALA A 212 7.63 15.65 1.54
C ALA A 212 7.47 16.82 2.52
N VAL A 213 8.37 16.93 3.49
CA VAL A 213 8.32 17.97 4.54
C VAL A 213 9.62 18.78 4.67
N GLY A 214 10.48 18.79 3.65
CA GLY A 214 11.66 19.65 3.61
C GLY A 214 12.88 19.02 2.94
N ASN A 215 14.05 19.20 3.53
CA ASN A 215 15.35 18.92 2.90
C ASN A 215 15.87 17.48 3.06
N SER A 216 15.12 16.61 3.73
CA SER A 216 15.49 15.21 3.97
C SER A 216 14.30 14.29 3.76
N VAL A 217 14.55 13.06 3.30
CA VAL A 217 13.53 11.99 3.26
C VAL A 217 13.07 11.66 4.68
N THR A 218 11.76 11.50 4.85
CA THR A 218 11.06 11.23 6.11
C THR A 218 10.09 10.06 5.98
N GLU A 219 9.44 9.67 7.08
CA GLU A 219 8.36 8.67 7.06
C GLU A 219 7.24 9.02 6.06
N ALA A 220 6.93 10.31 5.86
CA ALA A 220 5.94 10.73 4.89
C ALA A 220 6.35 10.39 3.45
N ASP A 221 7.61 10.61 3.09
CA ASP A 221 8.14 10.24 1.78
C ASP A 221 8.02 8.74 1.52
N ILE A 222 8.37 7.93 2.52
CA ILE A 222 8.32 6.46 2.44
C ILE A 222 6.89 6.01 2.14
N HIS A 223 5.90 6.48 2.90
CA HIS A 223 4.51 6.08 2.72
C HIS A 223 3.91 6.55 1.39
N VAL A 224 4.15 7.80 0.98
CA VAL A 224 3.64 8.31 -0.31
C VAL A 224 4.31 7.58 -1.48
N THR A 225 5.60 7.27 -1.38
CA THR A 225 6.34 6.57 -2.44
C THR A 225 5.73 5.21 -2.73
N THR A 226 5.52 4.40 -1.68
CA THR A 226 4.93 3.07 -1.85
C THR A 226 3.51 3.13 -2.39
N TRP A 227 2.72 4.08 -1.90
CA TRP A 227 1.34 4.30 -2.29
C TRP A 227 1.20 4.69 -3.77
N LEU A 228 1.98 5.68 -4.22
CA LEU A 228 1.91 6.19 -5.59
C LEU A 228 2.53 5.20 -6.59
N SER A 229 3.64 4.52 -6.24
CA SER A 229 4.20 3.41 -7.03
C SER A 229 3.15 2.34 -7.31
N HIS A 230 2.42 1.93 -6.27
CA HIS A 230 1.42 0.87 -6.37
C HIS A 230 0.17 1.31 -7.15
N ALA A 231 -0.26 2.56 -7.03
CA ALA A 231 -1.32 3.10 -7.87
C ALA A 231 -0.94 3.10 -9.36
N MET A 232 0.30 3.50 -9.69
CA MET A 232 0.80 3.45 -11.07
C MET A 232 0.91 2.02 -11.60
N TRP A 233 1.42 1.10 -10.79
CA TRP A 233 1.42 -0.32 -11.14
C TRP A 233 -0.01 -0.86 -11.37
N GLY A 234 -0.95 -0.50 -10.50
CA GLY A 234 -2.33 -0.99 -10.52
C GLY A 234 -3.13 -0.57 -11.76
N VAL A 235 -2.77 0.53 -12.41
CA VAL A 235 -3.36 0.95 -13.69
C VAL A 235 -2.63 0.39 -14.92
N GLY A 236 -1.57 -0.40 -14.71
CA GLY A 236 -0.76 -0.98 -15.78
C GLY A 236 0.20 0.02 -16.43
N SER A 237 0.76 0.97 -15.67
CA SER A 237 1.87 1.79 -16.15
C SER A 237 3.07 0.92 -16.57
N ASP A 238 3.88 1.41 -17.52
CA ASP A 238 5.16 0.80 -17.84
C ASP A 238 6.11 0.93 -16.65
N LEU A 239 6.51 -0.20 -16.07
CA LEU A 239 7.28 -0.25 -14.84
C LEU A 239 8.71 0.29 -14.99
N THR A 240 9.21 0.40 -16.23
CA THR A 240 10.52 0.97 -16.54
C THR A 240 10.49 2.50 -16.68
N GLN A 241 9.31 3.07 -16.96
CA GLN A 241 9.11 4.50 -17.17
C GLN A 241 8.67 5.18 -15.88
N ILE A 242 9.51 5.11 -14.83
CA ILE A 242 9.13 5.51 -13.47
C ILE A 242 8.70 6.98 -13.33
N GLN A 243 9.06 7.85 -14.28
CA GLN A 243 8.68 9.27 -14.30
C GLN A 243 7.36 9.54 -15.05
N ASN A 244 6.79 8.52 -15.70
CA ASN A 244 5.62 8.67 -16.57
C ASN A 244 4.32 8.47 -15.78
N PHE A 245 3.62 9.58 -15.53
CA PHE A 245 2.32 9.59 -14.86
C PHE A 245 1.13 9.44 -15.81
N ASP A 246 1.33 9.43 -17.13
CA ASP A 246 0.25 9.59 -18.11
C ASP A 246 -0.82 8.51 -18.00
N THR A 247 -0.43 7.25 -17.75
CA THR A 247 -1.39 6.15 -17.62
C THR A 247 -2.30 6.35 -16.42
N LEU A 248 -1.74 6.70 -15.26
CA LEU A 248 -2.52 6.96 -14.05
C LEU A 248 -3.34 8.25 -14.19
N GLU A 249 -2.78 9.29 -14.78
CA GLU A 249 -3.49 10.55 -15.03
C GLU A 249 -4.72 10.33 -15.94
N LYS A 250 -4.55 9.63 -17.06
CA LYS A 250 -5.65 9.28 -17.97
C LYS A 250 -6.69 8.37 -17.30
N PHE A 251 -6.24 7.47 -16.44
CA PHE A 251 -7.14 6.60 -15.68
C PHE A 251 -8.04 7.41 -14.72
N ILE A 252 -7.49 8.42 -14.03
CA ILE A 252 -8.25 9.32 -13.15
C ILE A 252 -9.18 10.23 -13.96
N GLN A 253 -8.72 10.72 -15.12
CA GLN A 253 -9.48 11.61 -16.01
C GLN A 253 -10.78 11.01 -16.54
N LYS A 254 -10.96 9.68 -16.48
CA LYS A 254 -12.25 9.04 -16.77
C LYS A 254 -13.37 9.48 -15.82
N SER A 255 -13.03 9.87 -14.59
CA SER A 255 -13.98 10.37 -13.57
C SER A 255 -13.81 11.86 -13.26
N ALA A 256 -12.59 12.39 -13.42
CA ALA A 256 -12.25 13.80 -13.19
C ALA A 256 -11.51 14.38 -14.42
N PRO A 257 -12.22 14.79 -15.49
CA PRO A 257 -11.61 15.10 -16.79
C PRO A 257 -10.52 16.17 -16.77
N ASP A 258 -10.61 17.13 -15.85
CA ASP A 258 -9.65 18.23 -15.73
C ASP A 258 -8.44 17.90 -14.84
N PHE A 259 -8.41 16.71 -14.24
CA PHE A 259 -7.34 16.31 -13.32
C PHE A 259 -5.96 16.33 -13.99
N LYS A 260 -4.98 16.90 -13.29
CA LYS A 260 -3.56 16.88 -13.63
C LYS A 260 -2.74 16.68 -12.36
N PHE A 261 -1.68 15.89 -12.45
CA PHE A 261 -0.72 15.83 -11.35
C PHE A 261 -0.07 17.19 -11.14
N GLY A 262 -0.14 17.68 -9.90
CA GLY A 262 0.45 18.95 -9.49
C GLY A 262 1.97 18.97 -9.65
N LYS A 263 2.50 20.19 -9.77
CA LYS A 263 3.93 20.42 -10.03
C LYS A 263 4.80 19.91 -8.88
N LYS A 264 4.37 20.11 -7.62
CA LYS A 264 5.15 19.67 -6.46
C LYS A 264 5.18 18.15 -6.37
N THR A 265 4.08 17.46 -6.67
CA THR A 265 4.06 16.00 -6.71
C THR A 265 5.05 15.45 -7.72
N ARG A 266 5.12 16.04 -8.93
CA ARG A 266 6.09 15.63 -9.96
C ARG A 266 7.55 15.92 -9.56
N GLU A 267 7.80 17.09 -8.96
CA GLU A 267 9.14 17.46 -8.49
C GLU A 267 9.60 16.59 -7.32
N TRP A 268 8.72 16.37 -6.34
CA TRP A 268 8.94 15.45 -5.23
C TRP A 268 9.23 14.03 -5.73
N TRP A 269 8.44 13.54 -6.69
CA TRP A 269 8.65 12.22 -7.27
C TRP A 269 10.02 12.10 -7.94
N ALA A 270 10.42 13.10 -8.72
CA ALA A 270 11.75 13.14 -9.34
C ALA A 270 12.87 13.10 -8.29
N ASN A 271 12.69 13.77 -7.14
CA ASN A 271 13.68 13.78 -6.06
C ASN A 271 13.73 12.43 -5.33
N ILE A 272 12.59 11.86 -4.94
CA ILE A 272 12.57 10.60 -4.17
C ILE A 272 13.03 9.41 -5.02
N THR A 273 12.69 9.38 -6.31
CA THR A 273 13.14 8.31 -7.21
C THR A 273 14.62 8.36 -7.56
N ALA A 274 15.28 9.51 -7.33
CA ALA A 274 16.72 9.66 -7.52
C ALA A 274 17.54 9.13 -6.34
N THR A 275 16.93 8.82 -5.19
CA THR A 275 17.64 8.33 -4.00
C THR A 275 18.14 6.89 -4.20
N GLU A 276 19.22 6.54 -3.49
CA GLU A 276 19.78 5.18 -3.54
C GLU A 276 18.84 4.15 -2.90
N SER A 277 18.08 4.55 -1.88
CA SER A 277 17.05 3.70 -1.25
C SER A 277 15.95 3.34 -2.24
N PHE A 278 15.45 4.29 -3.02
CA PHE A 278 14.45 4.03 -4.04
C PHE A 278 15.01 3.08 -5.09
N LYS A 279 16.18 3.37 -5.67
CA LYS A 279 16.79 2.49 -6.70
C LYS A 279 17.03 1.07 -6.20
N LYS A 280 17.35 0.91 -4.91
CA LYS A 280 17.56 -0.39 -4.28
C LYS A 280 16.25 -1.19 -4.15
N VAL A 281 15.19 -0.54 -3.69
CA VAL A 281 13.91 -1.21 -3.36
C VAL A 281 13.00 -1.31 -4.59
N PHE A 282 13.02 -0.30 -5.44
CA PHE A 282 12.22 -0.15 -6.67
C PHE A 282 13.16 0.00 -7.89
N PRO A 283 13.87 -1.06 -8.30
CA PRO A 283 14.60 -1.04 -9.58
C PRO A 283 13.66 -0.85 -10.78
N GLN A 284 12.37 -1.12 -10.59
CA GLN A 284 11.24 -0.83 -11.46
C GLN A 284 10.04 -0.40 -10.58
N LEU A 285 8.98 0.17 -11.17
CA LEU A 285 7.74 0.42 -10.42
C LEU A 285 7.17 -0.91 -9.93
N HIS A 286 6.99 -0.99 -8.62
CA HIS A 286 6.54 -2.15 -7.85
C HIS A 286 7.44 -3.40 -7.87
#